data_AF-A0A2V7VCH4-F1
#
_entry.id   AF-A0A2V7VCH4-F1
#
_cell.length_a   1.000
_cell.length_b   1.000
_cell.length_c   1.000
_cell.angle_alpha   90.00
_cell.angle_beta   90.00
_cell.angle_gamma   90.00
#
_symmetry.space_group_name_H-M   'P 1'
#
loop_
_entity.id
_entity.type
_entity.pdbx_description
1 polymer ?
#
loop_
_entity_poly.entity_id
_entity_poly.type
_entity_poly.pdbx_seq_one_letter_code
_entity_poly.pdbx_strand_id
1 'polypeptide(L)'
;YALESHRRAIAAIKAGRFKDEILPVPIPRRKGDPAMFDTDETPREDTSLEALAKLKPAFKEGGTVTAGNAPGVNDGAAALVVTSAEKARALDRKPMAGIVAQAVSGLEPSMVMMTPVPAVRK
;
A
#
# COMPACT_ATOMS: atom_id res chain seq x y z
N TYR A 1 0.64 15.94 -1.53
CA TYR A 1 0.90 14.53 -1.18
C TYR A 1 0.03 13.59 -2.01
N ALA A 2 -1.30 13.57 -1.83
CA ALA A 2 -2.19 12.60 -2.49
C ALA A 2 -2.02 12.51 -4.02
N LEU A 3 -2.04 13.64 -4.73
CA LEU A 3 -1.77 13.68 -6.18
C LEU A 3 -0.47 12.96 -6.57
N GLU A 4 0.60 13.21 -5.83
CA GLU A 4 1.89 12.59 -6.10
C GLU A 4 1.90 11.08 -5.80
N SER A 5 1.14 10.65 -4.79
CA SER A 5 0.93 9.22 -4.49
C SER A 5 0.27 8.51 -5.68
N HIS A 6 -0.81 9.08 -6.21
CA HIS A 6 -1.49 8.57 -7.40
C HIS A 6 -0.56 8.56 -8.63
N ARG A 7 0.15 9.66 -8.89
CA ARG A 7 1.06 9.78 -10.02
C ARG A 7 2.16 8.72 -10.00
N ARG A 8 2.77 8.48 -8.83
CA ARG A 8 3.82 7.46 -8.66
C ARG A 8 3.29 6.05 -8.83
N ALA A 9 2.13 5.74 -8.23
CA ALA A 9 1.51 4.42 -8.35
C ALA A 9 1.14 4.10 -9.81
N ILE A 10 0.51 5.04 -10.52
CA ILE A 10 0.18 4.88 -11.94
C ILE A 10 1.44 4.70 -12.79
N ALA A 11 2.49 5.48 -12.54
CA ALA A 11 3.75 5.32 -13.25
C ALA A 11 4.38 3.94 -13.01
N ALA A 12 4.31 3.42 -11.78
CA ALA A 12 4.82 2.09 -11.44
C ALA A 12 4.00 0.96 -12.10
N ILE A 13 2.66 1.07 -12.12
CA ILE A 13 1.75 0.15 -12.81
C ILE A 13 2.08 0.11 -14.31
N LYS A 14 2.16 1.28 -14.96
CA LYS A 14 2.46 1.38 -16.40
C LYS A 14 3.84 0.84 -16.76
N ALA A 15 4.81 1.00 -15.86
CA ALA A 15 6.15 0.44 -16.00
C ALA A 15 6.23 -1.06 -15.62
N GLY A 16 5.12 -1.69 -15.22
CA GLY A 16 5.07 -3.10 -14.87
C GLY A 16 5.80 -3.47 -13.57
N ARG A 17 6.09 -2.50 -12.70
CA ARG A 17 6.94 -2.70 -11.51
C ARG A 17 6.31 -3.60 -10.44
N PHE A 18 5.00 -3.75 -10.45
CA PHE A 18 4.26 -4.59 -9.50
C PHE A 18 4.02 -6.02 -10.01
N LYS A 19 4.40 -6.34 -11.26
CA LYS A 19 4.15 -7.67 -11.84
C LYS A 19 4.84 -8.81 -11.10
N ASP A 20 5.98 -8.53 -10.47
CA ASP A 20 6.77 -9.53 -9.74
C ASP A 20 6.20 -9.80 -8.33
N GLU A 21 5.35 -8.91 -7.79
CA GLU A 21 4.82 -8.99 -6.43
C GLU A 21 3.30 -9.23 -6.35
N ILE A 22 2.53 -8.88 -7.39
CA ILE A 22 1.11 -9.17 -7.46
C ILE A 22 0.89 -10.59 -8.00
N LEU A 23 0.27 -11.44 -7.19
CA LEU A 23 -0.25 -12.74 -7.63
C LEU A 23 -1.64 -12.53 -8.27
N PRO A 24 -1.86 -12.86 -9.55
CA PRO A 24 -3.17 -12.74 -10.17
C PRO A 24 -4.23 -13.61 -9.48
N VAL A 25 -5.33 -12.99 -9.06
CA VAL A 25 -6.44 -13.69 -8.39
C VAL A 25 -7.65 -13.77 -9.32
N PRO A 26 -8.18 -14.97 -9.63
CA PRO A 26 -9.41 -15.09 -10.40
C PRO A 26 -10.62 -14.71 -9.56
N ILE A 27 -11.35 -13.68 -9.97
CA ILE A 27 -12.59 -13.23 -9.35
C ILE A 27 -13.78 -13.86 -10.10
N PRO A 28 -14.56 -14.73 -9.44
CA PRO A 28 -15.70 -15.40 -10.08
C PRO A 28 -16.72 -14.41 -10.63
N ARG A 29 -17.23 -14.70 -11.83
CA ARG A 29 -18.33 -13.94 -12.45
C ARG A 29 -19.57 -14.83 -12.56
N ARG A 30 -20.75 -14.20 -12.51
CA ARG A 30 -22.04 -14.92 -12.63
C ARG A 30 -22.18 -15.66 -13.96
N LYS A 31 -21.59 -15.15 -15.05
CA LYS A 31 -21.54 -15.76 -16.38
C LYS A 31 -20.20 -15.45 -17.03
N GLY A 32 -19.68 -16.40 -17.80
CA GLY A 32 -18.37 -16.28 -18.48
C GLY A 32 -17.19 -16.59 -17.56
N ASP A 33 -15.99 -16.44 -18.11
CA ASP A 33 -14.75 -16.73 -17.40
C ASP A 33 -14.48 -15.74 -16.25
N PRO A 34 -13.73 -16.15 -15.21
CA PRO A 34 -13.34 -15.27 -14.11
C PRO A 34 -12.59 -14.01 -14.60
N ALA A 35 -12.80 -12.88 -13.91
CA ALA A 35 -11.92 -11.72 -14.11
C ALA A 35 -10.60 -11.99 -13.42
N MET A 36 -9.48 -11.81 -14.09
CA MET A 36 -8.19 -11.80 -13.40
C MET A 36 -7.99 -10.44 -12.74
N PHE A 37 -7.84 -10.44 -11.43
CA PHE A 37 -7.36 -9.29 -10.67
C PHE A 37 -5.84 -9.40 -10.60
N ASP A 38 -5.14 -8.56 -11.37
CA ASP A 38 -3.67 -8.55 -11.46
C ASP A 38 -3.06 -7.14 -11.35
N THR A 39 -3.91 -6.14 -11.11
CA THR A 39 -3.55 -4.72 -11.08
C THR A 39 -4.40 -4.00 -10.03
N ASP A 40 -3.77 -3.18 -9.20
CA ASP A 40 -4.48 -2.39 -8.20
C ASP A 40 -5.52 -1.44 -8.81
N GLU A 41 -6.76 -1.47 -8.30
CA GLU A 41 -7.87 -0.65 -8.79
C GLU A 41 -7.88 0.78 -8.23
N THR A 42 -7.17 1.00 -7.11
CA THR A 42 -7.30 2.24 -6.32
C THR A 42 -6.50 3.43 -6.88
N PRO A 43 -5.30 3.24 -7.44
CA PRO A 43 -4.60 4.33 -8.12
C PRO A 43 -5.44 4.91 -9.26
N ARG A 44 -5.68 6.22 -9.19
CA ARG A 44 -6.47 6.98 -10.17
C ARG A 44 -5.62 7.92 -10.99
N GLU A 45 -5.61 7.71 -12.30
CA GLU A 45 -4.84 8.54 -13.25
C GLU A 45 -5.42 9.95 -13.43
N ASP A 46 -6.73 10.11 -13.25
CA ASP A 46 -7.45 11.37 -13.40
C ASP A 46 -7.39 12.28 -12.15
N THR A 47 -6.61 11.91 -11.14
CA THR A 47 -6.43 12.72 -9.94
C THR A 47 -5.73 14.04 -10.29
N SER A 48 -6.29 15.16 -9.86
CA SER A 48 -5.75 16.51 -10.07
C SER A 48 -5.87 17.36 -8.82
N LEU A 49 -5.11 18.45 -8.72
CA LEU A 49 -5.23 19.38 -7.59
C LEU A 49 -6.64 19.99 -7.56
N GLU A 50 -7.20 20.30 -8.72
CA GLU A 50 -8.52 20.88 -8.88
C GLU A 50 -9.62 19.93 -8.41
N ALA A 51 -9.51 18.64 -8.73
CA ALA A 51 -10.45 17.62 -8.26
C ALA A 51 -10.34 17.43 -6.74
N LEU A 52 -9.11 17.32 -6.22
CA LEU A 52 -8.85 17.14 -4.78
C LEU A 52 -9.33 18.33 -3.94
N ALA A 53 -9.12 19.57 -4.43
CA ALA A 53 -9.51 20.79 -3.72
C ALA A 53 -11.04 20.97 -3.60
N LYS A 54 -11.83 20.32 -4.46
CA LYS A 54 -13.29 20.34 -4.41
C LYS A 54 -13.89 19.37 -3.40
N LEU A 55 -13.09 18.47 -2.84
CA LEU A 55 -13.58 17.45 -1.91
C LEU A 55 -13.91 18.07 -0.55
N LYS A 56 -15.08 17.71 -0.03
CA LYS A 56 -15.50 18.13 1.31
C LYS A 56 -14.69 17.40 2.39
N PRO A 57 -14.45 18.04 3.55
CA PRO A 57 -13.88 17.37 4.71
C PRO A 57 -14.71 16.17 5.13
N ALA A 58 -14.05 15.04 5.44
CA ALA A 58 -14.72 13.76 5.69
C ALA A 58 -15.11 13.55 7.17
N PHE A 59 -14.43 14.20 8.11
CA PHE A 59 -14.55 13.89 9.54
C PHE A 59 -15.06 15.04 10.41
N LYS A 60 -14.74 16.28 10.04
CA LYS A 60 -15.09 17.48 10.82
C LYS A 60 -15.35 18.65 9.88
N GLU A 61 -16.36 19.44 10.21
CA GLU A 61 -16.61 20.73 9.54
C GLU A 61 -15.37 21.64 9.64
N GLY A 62 -14.99 22.23 8.51
CA GLY A 62 -13.76 23.04 8.40
C GLY A 62 -12.45 22.24 8.52
N GLY A 63 -12.51 20.90 8.55
CA GLY A 63 -11.31 20.04 8.58
C GLY A 63 -10.54 20.02 7.26
N THR A 64 -9.36 19.42 7.26
CA THR A 64 -8.48 19.34 6.08
C THR A 64 -8.40 17.93 5.47
N VAL A 65 -8.89 16.91 6.18
CA VAL A 65 -8.87 15.53 5.72
C VAL A 65 -10.11 15.25 4.88
N THR A 66 -9.91 14.77 3.66
CA THR A 66 -10.94 14.45 2.67
C THR A 66 -10.76 13.02 2.18
N ALA A 67 -11.76 12.47 1.49
CA ALA A 67 -11.66 11.14 0.89
C ALA A 67 -10.51 11.02 -0.12
N GLY A 68 -10.04 12.14 -0.70
CA GLY A 68 -8.94 12.13 -1.67
C GLY A 68 -7.55 12.24 -1.06
N ASN A 69 -7.43 12.55 0.24
CA ASN A 69 -6.13 12.59 0.93
C ASN A 69 -6.02 11.60 2.10
N ALA A 70 -7.07 10.83 2.35
CA ALA A 70 -7.10 9.67 3.22
C ALA A 70 -6.82 8.38 2.42
N PRO A 71 -6.34 7.29 3.06
CA PRO A 71 -6.30 5.98 2.42
C PRO A 71 -7.71 5.52 2.05
N GLY A 72 -7.81 4.78 0.94
CA GLY A 72 -9.05 4.11 0.53
C GLY A 72 -9.43 2.97 1.48
N VAL A 73 -10.67 2.48 1.33
CA VAL A 73 -11.09 1.21 1.91
C VAL A 73 -10.75 0.13 0.89
N ASN A 74 -9.97 -0.86 1.30
CA ASN A 74 -9.39 -1.85 0.40
C ASN A 74 -9.51 -3.26 0.98
N ASP A 75 -9.72 -4.23 0.07
CA ASP A 75 -9.64 -5.65 0.37
C ASP A 75 -8.37 -6.22 -0.26
N GLY A 76 -7.60 -6.99 0.51
CA GLY A 76 -6.35 -7.56 0.04
C GLY A 76 -5.68 -8.49 1.06
N ALA A 77 -4.70 -9.24 0.59
CA ALA A 77 -3.86 -10.11 1.40
C ALA A 77 -2.41 -10.05 0.93
N ALA A 78 -1.47 -10.31 1.84
CA ALA A 78 -0.06 -10.43 1.53
C ALA A 78 0.55 -11.60 2.32
N ALA A 79 1.55 -12.25 1.75
CA ALA A 79 2.27 -13.34 2.40
C ALA A 79 3.78 -13.22 2.12
N LEU A 80 4.59 -13.61 3.10
CA LEU A 80 6.05 -13.66 2.98
C LEU A 80 6.55 -14.99 3.53
N VAL A 81 7.59 -15.54 2.91
CA VAL A 81 8.34 -16.68 3.45
C VAL A 81 9.60 -16.14 4.12
N VAL A 82 9.71 -16.34 5.43
CA VAL A 82 10.85 -15.90 6.23
C VAL A 82 11.57 -17.12 6.78
N THR A 83 12.90 -17.12 6.72
CA THR A 83 13.73 -18.21 7.24
C THR A 83 15.09 -17.69 7.69
N SER A 84 15.87 -18.53 8.38
CA SER A 84 17.24 -18.20 8.77
C SER A 84 18.17 -18.19 7.55
N ALA A 85 19.23 -17.39 7.61
CA ALA A 85 20.24 -17.36 6.54
C ALA A 85 20.90 -18.74 6.33
N GLU A 86 21.04 -19.53 7.39
CA GLU A 86 21.54 -20.92 7.32
C GLU A 86 20.59 -21.82 6.53
N LYS A 87 19.28 -21.77 6.84
CA LYS A 87 18.29 -22.59 6.14
C LYS A 87 18.15 -22.18 4.68
N ALA A 88 18.23 -20.88 4.38
CA ALA A 88 18.24 -20.39 3.00
C ALA A 88 19.43 -20.97 2.20
N ARG A 89 20.65 -20.98 2.79
CA ARG A 89 21.84 -21.60 2.17
C ARG A 89 21.67 -23.11 1.98
N ALA A 90 21.15 -23.81 2.98
CA ALA A 90 20.92 -25.26 2.90
C ALA A 90 19.88 -25.64 1.83
N LEU A 91 18.97 -24.73 1.49
CA LEU A 91 17.95 -24.90 0.44
C LEU A 91 18.39 -24.33 -0.93
N ASP A 92 19.63 -23.84 -1.05
CA ASP A 92 20.13 -23.12 -2.24
C ASP A 92 19.20 -21.99 -2.72
N ARG A 93 18.69 -21.21 -1.77
CA ARG A 93 17.82 -20.04 -2.04
C ARG A 93 18.55 -18.75 -1.72
N LYS A 94 18.59 -17.83 -2.69
CA LYS A 94 19.11 -16.47 -2.51
C LYS A 94 18.08 -15.61 -1.77
N PRO A 95 18.39 -15.05 -0.58
CA PRO A 95 17.50 -14.13 0.11
C PRO A 95 17.25 -12.85 -0.69
N MET A 96 16.02 -12.32 -0.66
CA MET A 96 15.66 -11.04 -1.28
C MET A 96 16.06 -9.84 -0.41
N ALA A 97 15.98 -9.99 0.91
CA ALA A 97 16.32 -8.99 1.90
C ALA A 97 16.68 -9.65 3.24
N GLY A 98 17.24 -8.86 4.17
CA GLY A 98 17.50 -9.28 5.55
C GLY A 98 16.84 -8.33 6.54
N ILE A 99 16.28 -8.88 7.63
CA ILE A 99 15.75 -8.09 8.74
C ILE A 99 16.93 -7.70 9.64
N VAL A 100 17.33 -6.43 9.63
CA VAL A 100 18.50 -5.93 10.39
C VAL A 100 18.14 -5.27 11.72
N ALA A 101 16.90 -4.76 11.83
CA ALA A 101 16.39 -4.12 13.03
C ALA A 101 14.87 -4.19 13.07
N GLN A 102 14.31 -4.19 14.28
CA GLN A 102 12.88 -4.03 14.53
C GLN A 102 12.71 -3.15 15.77
N ALA A 103 11.80 -2.19 15.69
CA ALA A 103 11.52 -1.27 16.79
C ALA A 103 10.01 -1.07 16.95
N VAL A 104 9.58 -0.90 18.19
CA VAL A 104 8.20 -0.61 18.56
C VAL A 104 8.18 0.65 19.44
N SER A 105 7.15 1.47 19.28
CA SER A 105 6.88 2.64 20.11
C SER A 105 5.38 2.87 20.24
N GLY A 106 4.98 3.51 21.34
CA GLY A 106 3.62 3.98 21.56
C GLY A 106 3.63 5.45 21.93
N LEU A 107 2.57 6.15 21.56
CA LEU A 107 2.23 7.51 21.98
C LEU A 107 0.78 7.50 22.44
N GLU A 108 0.34 8.59 23.07
CA GLU A 108 -1.07 8.81 23.39
C GLU A 108 -1.98 8.56 22.17
N PRO A 109 -3.20 8.01 22.33
CA PRO A 109 -4.07 7.65 21.22
C PRO A 109 -4.35 8.81 20.23
N SER A 110 -4.42 10.04 20.73
CA SER A 110 -4.59 11.25 19.90
C SER A 110 -3.39 11.54 18.99
N MET A 111 -2.23 10.96 19.28
CA MET A 111 -0.96 11.12 18.56
C MET A 111 -0.51 9.85 17.86
N VAL A 112 -1.37 8.84 17.71
CA VAL A 112 -1.01 7.51 17.17
C VAL A 112 -0.32 7.59 15.80
N MET A 113 -0.72 8.53 14.94
CA MET A 113 -0.13 8.71 13.61
C MET A 113 1.32 9.21 13.64
N MET A 114 1.80 9.70 14.79
CA MET A 114 3.19 10.12 15.00
C MET A 114 4.07 9.02 15.58
N THR A 115 3.52 7.86 15.95
CA THR A 115 4.29 6.72 16.47
C THR A 115 5.42 6.23 15.54
N PRO A 116 5.36 6.34 14.20
CA PRO A 116 6.50 5.97 13.36
C PRO A 116 7.78 6.78 13.63
N VAL A 117 7.67 8.05 14.07
CA VAL A 117 8.83 8.92 14.31
C VAL A 117 9.73 8.39 15.43
N PRO A 118 9.24 8.13 16.66
CA PRO A 118 10.07 7.53 17.71
C PRO A 118 10.49 6.10 17.40
N ALA A 119 9.70 5.31 16.65
CA ALA A 119 10.10 3.96 16.25
C ALA A 119 11.35 3.98 15.35
N VAL A 120 11.40 4.89 14.36
CA VAL A 120 12.53 5.01 13.41
C VAL A 120 13.79 5.59 14.05
N ARG A 121 13.66 6.36 15.14
CA ARG A 121 14.81 7.00 15.84
C ARG A 121 15.50 6.10 16.87
N LYS A 122 14.97 4.91 17.17
CA LYS A 122 15.60 3.92 18.06
C LYS A 122 16.60 3.07 17.30
#